data_AF-A0A0G4M8L3-F1
#
_entry.id   AF-A0A0G4M8L3-F1
#
_cell.length_a   1.000
_cell.length_b   1.000
_cell.length_c   1.000
_cell.angle_alpha   90.00
_cell.angle_beta   90.00
_cell.angle_gamma   90.00
#
_symmetry.space_group_name_H-M   'P 1'
#
loop_
_entity.id
_entity.type
_entity.pdbx_description
1 polymer ?
#
loop_
_entity_poly.entity_id
_entity_poly.type
_entity_poly.pdbx_seq_one_letter_code
_entity_poly.pdbx_strand_id
1 'polypeptide(L)'
;FFERRRRKAWLVGRGGDDEVCWETWTVRVTVAEPRTESERAKVRKAMEQTLLTTVMKIVTHANAHKDHIPPITAQGANPFPYQISVNQKESGGWASRMGIY
;
A
#
# COMPACT_ATOMS: atom_id res chain seq x y z
N PHE A 1 4.11 0.85 2.67
CA PHE A 1 5.28 0.35 3.43
C PHE A 1 5.81 1.48 4.28
N PHE A 2 6.24 1.13 5.49
CA PHE A 2 6.67 2.07 6.51
C PHE A 2 8.06 1.74 7.00
N GLU A 3 8.72 2.75 7.56
CA GLU A 3 9.99 2.64 8.26
C GLU A 3 9.74 3.04 9.72
N ARG A 4 10.20 2.22 10.67
CA ARG A 4 10.13 2.55 12.09
C ARG A 4 11.37 3.33 12.50
N ARG A 5 11.20 4.64 12.72
CA ARG A 5 12.30 5.52 13.15
C ARG A 5 12.22 5.76 14.66
N ARG A 6 13.25 5.32 15.39
CA ARG A 6 13.43 5.72 16.79
C ARG A 6 13.89 7.18 16.83
N ARG A 7 13.10 8.07 17.43
CA ARG A 7 13.56 9.44 17.73
C ARG A 7 14.67 9.39 18.78
N LYS A 8 15.71 10.23 18.63
CA LYS A 8 16.75 10.39 19.66
C LYS A 8 16.12 10.99 20.91
N ALA A 9 16.20 10.28 22.04
CA ALA A 9 15.48 10.52 23.29
C ALA A 9 15.85 11.80 24.08
N TRP A 10 16.58 12.74 23.48
CA TRP A 10 17.10 13.91 24.19
C TRP A 10 16.10 15.07 24.31
N LEU A 11 14.95 15.00 23.62
CA LEU A 11 13.85 15.95 23.79
C LEU A 11 12.74 15.35 24.67
N VAL A 12 12.89 15.56 25.98
CA VAL A 12 11.88 15.56 27.06
C VAL A 12 10.60 14.72 26.79
N GLY A 13 10.61 13.45 27.22
CA GLY A 13 9.41 12.75 27.70
C GLY A 13 8.41 12.19 26.69
N ARG A 14 8.61 12.32 25.37
CA ARG A 14 7.74 11.71 24.34
C ARG A 14 8.53 10.85 23.35
N GLY A 15 9.26 9.86 23.87
CA GLY A 15 9.93 8.83 23.07
C GLY A 15 8.92 7.90 22.41
N GLY A 16 8.36 8.32 21.28
CA GLY A 16 7.57 7.47 20.39
C GLY A 16 8.42 6.98 19.22
N ASP A 17 8.19 5.74 18.80
CA ASP A 17 8.61 5.27 17.48
C ASP A 17 7.73 5.97 16.43
N ASP A 18 8.36 6.69 15.48
CA ASP A 18 7.63 7.25 14.34
C ASP A 18 7.55 6.20 13.23
N GLU A 19 6.36 6.00 12.67
CA GLU A 19 6.17 5.26 11.43
C GLU A 19 6.11 6.23 10.26
N VAL A 20 7.12 6.18 9.37
CA VAL A 20 7.18 7.01 8.18
C VAL A 20 6.84 6.17 6.95
N CYS A 21 5.79 6.54 6.22
CA CYS A 21 5.46 5.88 4.96
C CYS A 21 6.49 6.26 3.89
N TRP A 22 7.22 5.28 3.37
CA TRP A 22 8.23 5.49 2.32
C TRP A 22 7.78 4.96 0.95
N GLU A 23 6.73 4.15 0.90
CA GLU A 23 6.17 3.67 -0.36
C GLU A 23 4.69 3.33 -0.23
N THR A 24 3.89 3.72 -1.23
CA THR A 24 2.46 3.40 -1.30
C THR A 24 2.16 2.77 -2.65
N TRP A 25 1.42 1.65 -2.64
CA TRP A 25 0.91 1.00 -3.85
C TRP A 25 -0.61 1.11 -3.87
N THR A 26 -1.16 1.70 -4.92
CA THR A 26 -2.60 1.79 -5.13
C THR A 26 -3.01 0.86 -6.26
N VAL A 27 -3.80 -0.17 -5.93
CA VAL A 27 -4.36 -1.09 -6.91
C VAL A 27 -5.81 -0.72 -7.16
N ARG A 28 -6.14 -0.34 -8.39
CA ARG A 28 -7.52 -0.11 -8.81
C ARG A 28 -8.13 -1.41 -9.30
N VAL A 29 -9.26 -1.80 -8.72
CA VAL A 29 -9.97 -3.03 -9.07
C VAL A 29 -11.31 -2.66 -9.69
N THR A 30 -11.64 -3.28 -10.82
CA THR A 30 -12.97 -3.19 -11.44
C THR A 30 -13.62 -4.56 -11.36
N VAL A 31 -14.84 -4.62 -10.83
CA VAL A 31 -15.63 -5.86 -10.77
C VAL A 31 -16.51 -5.91 -12.01
N ALA A 32 -16.38 -6.99 -12.79
CA ALA A 32 -17.25 -7.26 -13.92
C ALA A 32 -18.40 -8.19 -13.51
N GLU A 33 -19.61 -7.92 -13.99
CA GLU A 33 -20.83 -8.69 -13.69
C GLU A 33 -21.39 -9.33 -14.97
N PRO A 34 -20.75 -10.41 -15.49
CA PRO A 34 -21.21 -11.09 -16.70
C PRO A 34 -22.57 -11.79 -16.46
N ARG A 35 -23.50 -11.64 -17.42
CA ARG A 35 -24.86 -12.17 -17.32
C ARG A 35 -25.03 -13.50 -18.04
N THR A 36 -24.10 -13.85 -18.94
CA THR A 36 -24.12 -15.11 -19.68
C THR A 36 -22.84 -15.92 -19.50
N GLU A 37 -22.88 -17.20 -19.83
CA GLU A 37 -21.70 -18.08 -19.79
C GLU A 37 -20.63 -17.65 -20.81
N SER A 38 -21.05 -17.21 -21.99
CA SER A 38 -20.13 -16.68 -23.01
C SER A 38 -19.41 -15.42 -22.53
N GLU A 39 -20.11 -14.51 -21.85
CA GLU A 39 -19.50 -13.32 -21.24
C GLU A 39 -18.55 -13.71 -20.10
N ARG A 40 -18.92 -14.67 -19.25
CA ARG A 40 -18.03 -15.19 -18.19
C ARG A 40 -16.70 -15.69 -18.75
N ALA A 41 -16.73 -16.49 -19.80
CA ALA A 41 -15.52 -17.01 -20.44
C ALA A 41 -14.63 -15.87 -20.98
N LYS A 42 -15.22 -14.86 -21.63
CA LYS A 42 -14.50 -13.68 -22.13
C LYS A 42 -13.88 -12.85 -21.01
N VAL A 43 -14.66 -12.56 -19.96
CA VAL A 43 -14.21 -11.81 -18.77
C VAL A 43 -13.06 -12.54 -18.08
N ARG A 44 -13.16 -13.86 -17.92
CA ARG A 44 -12.09 -14.67 -17.30
C ARG A 44 -10.78 -14.56 -18.06
N LYS A 45 -10.80 -14.73 -19.40
CA LYS A 45 -9.61 -14.59 -20.24
C LYS A 45 -9.01 -13.17 -20.16
N ALA A 46 -9.85 -12.14 -20.18
CA ALA A 46 -9.39 -10.76 -20.04
C ALA A 46 -8.80 -10.46 -18.65
N MET A 47 -9.39 -11.02 -17.59
CA MET A 47 -8.90 -10.91 -16.22
C MET A 47 -7.53 -11.56 -16.07
N GLU A 48 -7.34 -12.79 -16.58
CA GLU A 48 -6.04 -13.48 -16.58
C GLU A 48 -4.95 -12.63 -17.24
N GLN A 49 -5.23 -12.08 -18.43
CA GLN A 49 -4.30 -11.21 -19.14
C GLN A 49 -3.99 -9.92 -18.37
N THR A 50 -5.02 -9.31 -17.77
CA THR A 50 -4.87 -8.07 -16.99
C THR A 50 -4.06 -8.31 -15.73
N LEU A 51 -4.28 -9.42 -15.04
CA LEU A 51 -3.52 -9.82 -13.87
C LEU A 51 -2.05 -10.01 -14.22
N LEU A 52 -1.76 -10.81 -15.25
CA LEU A 52 -0.39 -11.05 -15.72
C LEU A 52 0.33 -9.72 -16.03
N THR A 53 -0.32 -8.87 -16.83
CA THR A 53 0.23 -7.58 -17.23
C THR A 53 0.49 -6.68 -16.02
N THR A 54 -0.43 -6.67 -15.05
CA THR A 54 -0.31 -5.85 -13.83
C THR A 54 0.82 -6.33 -12.92
N VAL A 55 0.96 -7.65 -12.72
CA VAL A 55 2.06 -8.22 -11.95
C VAL A 55 3.40 -7.89 -12.59
N MET A 56 3.51 -8.04 -13.91
CA MET A 56 4.74 -7.67 -14.62
C MET A 56 5.07 -6.18 -14.47
N LYS A 57 4.06 -5.29 -14.53
CA LYS A 57 4.25 -3.86 -14.25
C LYS A 57 4.79 -3.64 -12.84
N ILE A 58 4.23 -4.28 -11.82
CA ILE A 58 4.72 -4.16 -10.43
C ILE A 58 6.20 -4.56 -10.35
N VAL A 59 6.57 -5.71 -10.92
CA VAL A 59 7.96 -6.20 -10.96
C VAL A 59 8.88 -5.19 -11.66
N THR A 60 8.47 -4.64 -12.80
CA THR A 60 9.24 -3.61 -13.51
C THR A 60 9.39 -2.34 -12.68
N HIS A 61 8.32 -1.84 -12.06
CA HIS A 61 8.35 -0.63 -11.25
C HIS A 61 9.23 -0.78 -10.01
N ALA A 62 9.07 -1.88 -9.26
CA ALA A 62 9.90 -2.19 -8.11
C ALA A 62 11.39 -2.35 -8.50
N ASN A 63 11.66 -2.90 -9.69
CA ASN A 63 13.03 -3.04 -10.16
C ASN A 63 13.67 -1.72 -10.60
N ALA A 64 12.89 -0.79 -11.15
CA ALA A 64 13.38 0.50 -11.64
C ALA A 64 13.62 1.51 -10.51
N HIS A 65 12.95 1.36 -9.36
CA HIS A 65 13.02 2.29 -8.23
C HIS A 65 13.49 1.53 -6.98
N LYS A 66 14.77 1.17 -6.92
CA LYS A 66 15.35 0.48 -5.74
C LYS A 66 16.05 1.44 -4.79
N ASP A 67 16.41 2.63 -5.28
CA ASP A 67 17.28 3.57 -4.57
C ASP A 67 16.63 4.20 -3.34
N HIS A 68 15.29 4.19 -3.27
CA HIS A 68 14.53 4.72 -2.14
C HIS A 68 14.20 3.68 -1.05
N ILE A 69 14.65 2.42 -1.22
CA ILE A 69 14.39 1.35 -0.24
C ILE A 69 15.23 1.62 1.02
N PRO A 70 14.61 1.77 2.21
CA PRO A 70 15.35 2.05 3.43
C PRO A 70 16.20 0.86 3.89
N PRO A 71 17.26 1.09 4.68
CA PRO A 71 18.07 0.02 5.23
C PRO A 71 17.22 -0.89 6.13
N ILE A 72 17.49 -2.20 6.08
CA ILE A 72 16.81 -3.18 6.93
C ILE A 72 17.28 -2.99 8.38
N THR A 73 16.39 -2.51 9.23
CA THR A 73 16.66 -2.28 10.66
C THR A 73 15.95 -3.26 11.58
N ALA A 74 14.97 -4.01 11.05
CA ALA A 74 14.19 -4.99 11.81
C ALA A 74 14.83 -6.39 11.75
N GLN A 75 14.76 -7.12 12.87
CA GLN A 75 15.26 -8.50 13.03
C GLN A 75 14.16 -9.56 12.79
N GLY A 76 12.97 -9.16 12.32
CA GLY A 76 11.83 -10.04 12.08
C GLY A 76 11.73 -10.52 10.63
N ALA A 77 10.81 -11.46 10.36
CA ALA A 77 10.62 -12.06 9.03
C ALA A 77 10.25 -11.05 7.93
N ASN A 78 9.61 -9.92 8.29
CA ASN A 78 9.31 -8.84 7.37
C ASN A 78 10.12 -7.59 7.75
N PRO A 79 11.07 -7.15 6.90
CA PRO A 79 11.92 -6.00 7.19
C PRO A 79 11.18 -4.67 7.13
N PHE A 80 10.05 -4.59 6.42
CA PHE A 80 9.29 -3.36 6.20
C PHE A 80 7.82 -3.53 6.60
N PRO A 81 7.38 -2.90 7.71
CA PRO A 81 5.97 -2.85 8.08
C PRO A 81 5.08 -2.34 6.93
N TYR A 82 3.87 -2.85 6.82
CA TYR A 82 2.89 -2.39 5.82
C TYR A 82 1.48 -2.42 6.39
N GLN A 83 0.60 -1.65 5.76
CA GLN A 83 -0.83 -1.63 6.02
C GLN A 83 -1.56 -1.81 4.69
N ILE A 84 -2.68 -2.54 4.72
CA ILE A 84 -3.61 -2.66 3.59
C ILE A 84 -4.89 -1.93 3.95
N SER A 85 -5.27 -0.98 3.11
CA SER A 85 -6.54 -0.25 3.21
C SER A 85 -7.39 -0.56 2.00
N VAL A 86 -8.65 -0.94 2.22
CA VAL A 86 -9.63 -1.23 1.15
C VAL A 86 -10.74 -0.19 1.23
N ASN A 87 -11.08 0.45 0.11
CA ASN A 87 -12.18 1.41 0.02
C ASN A 87 -12.15 2.48 1.10
N GLN A 88 -10.99 3.08 1.33
CA GLN A 88 -10.89 4.21 2.24
C GLN A 88 -11.72 5.35 1.61
N LYS A 89 -12.98 5.52 2.05
CA LYS A 89 -13.66 6.82 1.95
C LYS A 89 -12.66 7.81 2.52
N GLU A 90 -12.42 8.93 1.84
CA GLU A 90 -11.62 10.02 2.37
C GLU A 90 -12.11 10.33 3.79
N SER A 91 -11.45 9.73 4.78
CA SER A 91 -11.87 9.78 6.15
C SER A 91 -11.35 11.11 6.67
N GLY A 92 -12.17 12.14 6.48
CA GLY A 92 -12.05 13.42 7.16
C GLY A 92 -10.83 14.22 6.74
N GLY A 93 -10.96 14.99 5.66
CA GLY A 93 -10.14 16.18 5.49
C GLY A 93 -10.21 17.02 6.76
N TRP A 94 -9.06 17.37 7.33
CA TRP A 94 -8.73 18.26 8.46
C TRP A 94 -9.70 18.40 9.68
N ALA A 95 -11.01 18.47 9.46
CA ALA A 95 -12.10 18.60 10.42
C ALA A 95 -12.16 17.46 11.46
N SER A 96 -11.96 16.20 11.07
CA SER A 96 -11.92 15.08 12.04
C SER A 96 -10.70 15.12 12.96
N ARG A 97 -9.67 15.91 12.60
CA ARG A 97 -8.44 16.07 13.38
C ARG A 97 -8.52 17.20 14.41
N MET A 98 -9.52 18.08 14.32
CA MET A 98 -9.71 19.21 15.25
C MET A 98 -10.80 18.99 16.29
N GLY A 99 -11.49 17.84 16.30
CA GLY A 99 -12.40 17.48 17.39
C GLY A 99 -13.49 18.53 17.67
N ILE A 100 -14.08 19.10 16.62
CA ILE A 100 -15.27 19.96 16.75
C ILE A 100 -16.48 19.08 16.47
N TYR A 101 -17.23 18.78 17.52
CA TYR A 101 -18.62 18.30 17.43
C TYR A 101 -19.55 19.49 17.23
#